data_AF-A0A0G0TVZ6-F1
#
_entry.id   AF-A0A0G0TVZ6-F1
#
_cell.length_a   1.000
_cell.length_b   1.000
_cell.length_c   1.000
_cell.angle_alpha   90.00
_cell.angle_beta   90.00
_cell.angle_gamma   90.00
#
_symmetry.space_group_name_H-M   'P 1'
#
loop_
_entity.id
_entity.type
_entity.pdbx_description
1 polymer ?
#
loop_
_entity_poly.entity_id
_entity_poly.type
_entity_poly.pdbx_seq_one_letter_code
_entity_poly.pdbx_strand_id
1 'polypeptide(L)'
;MVREDYLKWVNDQTVIFVYLDLTNIFHWQNTLRWKFRIEDMIEQLFTFPNIKEIKVYYGKNERDLKNSEAFHNRIKKTGAILRTKSMKFIPKTIQEGMFFQRKTLILFDGGVKDKIRELINELQKSGITIEEPKCNFDVEMTMDMLDDVEKMTAVLLFSGDSDMCAPLERLKVKEKRIGVVGVRGKVAGELHQIKDKYIDFGKFYTGKREYIKSENPAFGGTA
;
A
#
# COMPACT_ATOMS: atom_id res chain seq x y z
N MET A 1 -19.23 5.21 11.35
CA MET A 1 -19.92 3.91 11.19
C MET A 1 -19.56 3.34 9.83
N VAL A 2 -19.23 2.05 9.76
CA VAL A 2 -18.92 1.37 8.47
C VAL A 2 -20.19 1.31 7.63
N ARG A 3 -20.06 1.46 6.31
CA ARG A 3 -21.20 1.35 5.39
C ARG A 3 -21.83 -0.04 5.47
N GLU A 4 -23.16 -0.08 5.53
CA GLU A 4 -23.93 -1.32 5.63
C GLU A 4 -23.66 -2.29 4.47
N ASP A 5 -23.50 -1.77 3.26
CA ASP A 5 -23.23 -2.59 2.08
C ASP A 5 -21.85 -3.27 2.10
N TYR A 6 -20.90 -2.77 2.90
CA TYR A 6 -19.61 -3.43 3.13
C TYR A 6 -19.76 -4.56 4.15
N LEU A 7 -20.46 -4.27 5.26
CA LEU A 7 -20.74 -5.24 6.31
C LEU A 7 -21.54 -6.42 5.77
N LYS A 8 -22.58 -6.16 4.97
CA LYS A 8 -23.36 -7.20 4.31
C LYS A 8 -22.48 -8.14 3.50
N TRP A 9 -21.62 -7.61 2.64
CA TRP A 9 -20.74 -8.45 1.81
C TRP A 9 -19.79 -9.32 2.66
N VAL A 10 -19.21 -8.76 3.73
CA VAL A 10 -18.35 -9.51 4.68
C VAL A 10 -19.14 -10.59 5.41
N ASN A 11 -20.35 -10.27 5.87
CA ASN A 11 -21.20 -11.18 6.63
C ASN A 11 -21.77 -12.32 5.75
N ASP A 12 -21.93 -12.08 4.45
CA ASP A 12 -22.37 -13.09 3.48
C ASP A 12 -21.30 -14.19 3.22
N GLN A 13 -20.05 -14.01 3.67
CA GLN A 13 -18.97 -15.00 3.49
C GLN A 13 -18.72 -15.80 4.77
N THR A 14 -18.43 -17.09 4.65
CA THR A 14 -18.17 -17.96 5.81
C THR A 14 -16.73 -17.87 6.31
N VAL A 15 -15.76 -17.90 5.38
CA VAL A 15 -14.32 -17.85 5.67
C VAL A 15 -13.65 -16.87 4.72
N ILE A 16 -13.15 -15.76 5.30
CA ILE A 16 -12.41 -14.72 4.61
C ILE A 16 -10.95 -14.76 5.03
N PHE A 17 -10.06 -14.83 4.04
CA PHE A 17 -8.64 -14.59 4.24
C PHE A 17 -8.28 -13.20 3.72
N VAL A 18 -7.51 -12.45 4.50
CA VAL A 18 -7.12 -11.07 4.21
C VAL A 18 -5.65 -11.02 3.81
N TYR A 19 -5.36 -10.35 2.70
CA TYR A 19 -4.00 -10.17 2.20
C TYR A 19 -3.68 -8.67 2.19
N LEU A 20 -2.69 -8.27 3.00
CA LEU A 20 -2.31 -6.88 3.23
C LEU A 20 -0.97 -6.57 2.59
N ASP A 21 -0.98 -5.82 1.49
CA ASP A 21 0.22 -5.22 0.93
C ASP A 21 0.50 -3.89 1.62
N LEU A 22 1.42 -3.91 2.60
CA LEU A 22 1.70 -2.72 3.38
C LEU A 22 2.35 -1.60 2.57
N THR A 23 3.09 -1.92 1.51
CA THR A 23 3.69 -0.87 0.65
C THR A 23 2.59 -0.04 0.01
N ASN A 24 1.58 -0.71 -0.56
CA ASN A 24 0.39 -0.05 -1.11
C ASN A 24 -0.40 0.71 -0.03
N ILE A 25 -0.63 0.09 1.14
CA ILE A 25 -1.37 0.70 2.25
C ILE A 25 -0.66 1.96 2.80
N PHE A 26 0.67 1.95 2.92
CA PHE A 26 1.41 3.14 3.34
C PHE A 26 1.23 4.30 2.34
N HIS A 27 1.23 4.01 1.04
CA HIS A 27 0.94 5.00 0.01
C HIS A 27 -0.49 5.54 0.06
N TRP A 28 -1.46 4.78 0.59
CA TRP A 28 -2.83 5.26 0.76
C TRP A 28 -2.92 6.44 1.73
N GLN A 29 -2.09 6.49 2.78
CA GLN A 29 -2.09 7.62 3.74
C GLN A 29 -1.85 8.97 3.04
N ASN A 30 -1.01 9.00 2.00
CA ASN A 30 -0.78 10.20 1.20
C ASN A 30 -2.04 10.63 0.43
N THR A 31 -2.82 9.66 -0.05
CA THR A 31 -4.07 9.91 -0.79
C THR A 31 -5.19 10.35 0.16
N LEU A 32 -5.24 9.74 1.34
CA LEU A 32 -6.23 10.01 2.38
C LEU A 32 -5.98 11.33 3.10
N ARG A 33 -4.73 11.81 3.12
CA ARG A 33 -4.27 12.99 3.87
C ARG A 33 -4.40 12.87 5.39
N TRP A 34 -4.45 11.64 5.88
CA TRP A 34 -4.38 11.31 7.30
C TRP A 34 -3.62 10.00 7.48
N LYS A 35 -3.01 9.86 8.66
CA LYS A 35 -2.24 8.70 9.06
C LYS A 35 -3.04 7.82 10.01
N PHE A 36 -2.68 6.54 10.05
CA PHE A 36 -3.25 5.56 10.95
C PHE A 36 -2.21 4.49 11.31
N ARG A 37 -2.46 3.77 12.39
CA ARG A 37 -1.61 2.66 12.81
C ARG A 37 -2.05 1.39 12.08
N ILE A 38 -1.08 0.62 11.58
CA ILE A 38 -1.36 -0.65 10.90
C ILE A 38 -1.95 -1.66 11.89
N GLU A 39 -1.52 -1.60 13.14
CA GLU A 39 -2.04 -2.43 14.24
C GLU A 39 -3.53 -2.19 14.44
N ASP A 40 -3.98 -0.93 14.56
CA ASP A 40 -5.40 -0.57 14.74
C ASP A 40 -6.27 -1.08 13.57
N MET A 41 -5.72 -1.07 12.34
CA MET A 41 -6.40 -1.63 11.16
C MET A 41 -6.53 -3.15 11.24
N ILE A 42 -5.47 -3.85 11.64
CA ILE A 42 -5.49 -5.31 11.80
C ILE A 42 -6.44 -5.72 12.94
N GLU A 43 -6.38 -5.02 14.07
CA GLU A 43 -7.29 -5.22 15.21
C GLU A 43 -8.75 -5.04 14.79
N GLN A 44 -9.07 -4.00 14.01
CA GLN A 44 -10.40 -3.83 13.42
C GLN A 44 -10.80 -5.05 12.56
N LEU A 45 -9.90 -5.57 11.73
CA LEU A 45 -10.19 -6.73 10.89
C LEU A 45 -10.48 -7.99 11.70
N PHE A 46 -9.77 -8.20 12.81
CA PHE A 46 -10.05 -9.31 13.72
C PHE A 46 -11.38 -9.19 14.47
N THR A 47 -12.04 -8.02 14.47
CA THR A 47 -13.40 -7.89 15.02
C THR A 47 -14.46 -8.61 14.17
N PHE A 48 -14.16 -8.92 12.91
CA PHE A 48 -15.07 -9.65 12.04
C PHE A 48 -14.89 -11.17 12.24
N PRO A 49 -15.89 -11.91 12.75
CA PRO A 49 -15.73 -13.33 13.05
C PRO A 49 -15.46 -14.18 11.81
N ASN A 50 -15.85 -13.72 10.62
CA ASN A 50 -15.66 -14.43 9.36
C ASN A 50 -14.23 -14.27 8.80
N ILE A 51 -13.45 -13.29 9.30
CA ILE A 51 -12.03 -13.13 8.96
C ILE A 51 -11.23 -14.11 9.81
N LYS A 52 -10.69 -15.15 9.17
CA LYS A 52 -9.97 -16.24 9.85
C LYS A 52 -8.46 -16.10 9.81
N GLU A 53 -7.93 -15.55 8.74
CA GLU A 53 -6.51 -15.29 8.59
C GLU A 53 -6.25 -13.88 8.03
N ILE A 54 -5.21 -13.24 8.55
CA ILE A 54 -4.70 -11.96 8.04
C ILE A 54 -3.21 -12.15 7.75
N LYS A 55 -2.85 -12.10 6.48
CA LYS A 55 -1.47 -12.19 5.99
C LYS A 55 -0.96 -10.81 5.63
N VAL A 56 0.16 -10.42 6.23
CA VAL A 56 0.78 -9.10 6.07
C VAL A 56 2.08 -9.25 5.30
N TYR A 57 2.24 -8.51 4.21
CA TYR A 57 3.42 -8.56 3.35
C TYR A 57 4.23 -7.28 3.51
N TYR A 58 5.42 -7.38 4.09
CA TYR A 58 6.31 -6.23 4.24
C TYR A 58 7.77 -6.60 4.41
N GLY A 59 8.66 -5.78 3.83
CA GLY A 59 10.09 -6.02 3.82
C GLY A 59 10.76 -5.82 5.19
N LYS A 60 11.90 -6.47 5.37
CA LYS A 60 12.84 -6.22 6.47
C LYS A 60 13.89 -5.22 6.02
N ASN A 61 13.96 -4.06 6.65
CA ASN A 61 15.00 -3.07 6.36
C ASN A 61 16.25 -3.40 7.19
N GLU A 62 17.26 -4.02 6.55
CA GLU A 62 18.51 -4.38 7.22
C GLU A 62 19.36 -3.18 7.64
N ARG A 63 19.18 -2.02 6.99
CA ARG A 63 19.89 -0.77 7.33
C ARG A 63 19.30 -0.05 8.54
N ASP A 64 18.04 -0.35 8.89
CA ASP A 64 17.37 0.11 10.10
C ASP A 64 16.74 -1.07 10.84
N LEU A 65 17.61 -2.04 11.18
CA LEU A 65 17.22 -3.33 11.70
C LEU A 65 16.37 -3.20 12.96
N LYS A 66 16.79 -2.35 13.90
CA LYS A 66 16.11 -2.16 15.19
C LYS A 66 14.67 -1.70 15.02
N ASN A 67 14.41 -0.67 14.21
CA ASN A 67 13.06 -0.17 14.01
C ASN A 67 12.24 -1.14 13.14
N SER A 68 12.85 -1.75 12.13
CA SER A 68 12.20 -2.75 11.28
C SER A 68 11.71 -3.95 12.09
N GLU A 69 12.55 -4.50 12.98
CA GLU A 69 12.19 -5.63 13.84
C GLU A 69 11.17 -5.23 14.90
N ALA A 70 11.28 -4.04 15.48
CA ALA A 70 10.27 -3.52 16.39
C ALA A 70 8.90 -3.40 15.69
N PHE A 71 8.86 -2.92 14.45
CA PHE A 71 7.62 -2.87 13.65
C PHE A 71 7.07 -4.28 13.37
N HIS A 72 7.90 -5.20 12.87
CA HIS A 72 7.51 -6.59 12.59
C HIS A 72 6.97 -7.30 13.84
N ASN A 73 7.59 -7.07 14.99
CA ASN A 73 7.14 -7.64 16.27
C ASN A 73 5.79 -7.08 16.70
N ARG A 74 5.51 -5.79 16.47
CA ARG A 74 4.17 -5.23 16.72
C ARG A 74 3.12 -5.84 15.81
N ILE A 75 3.42 -6.05 14.53
CA ILE A 75 2.51 -6.75 13.61
C ILE A 75 2.24 -8.18 14.08
N LYS A 76 3.28 -8.95 14.42
CA LYS A 76 3.10 -10.33 14.92
C LYS A 76 2.26 -10.40 16.20
N LYS A 77 2.41 -9.43 17.10
CA LYS A 77 1.61 -9.34 18.35
C LYS A 77 0.11 -9.15 18.11
N THR A 78 -0.30 -8.65 16.95
CA THR A 78 -1.73 -8.55 16.60
C THR A 78 -2.37 -9.91 16.31
N GLY A 79 -1.58 -10.96 16.06
CA GLY A 79 -2.06 -12.26 15.59
C GLY A 79 -1.99 -12.43 14.06
N ALA A 80 -1.64 -11.39 13.31
CA ALA A 80 -1.44 -11.50 11.86
C ALA A 80 -0.18 -12.31 11.50
N ILE A 81 -0.27 -13.02 10.37
CA ILE A 81 0.83 -13.79 9.79
C ILE A 81 1.70 -12.84 8.96
N LEU A 82 2.87 -12.47 9.48
CA LEU A 82 3.81 -11.63 8.75
C LEU A 82 4.66 -12.45 7.76
N ARG A 83 4.54 -12.13 6.47
CA ARG A 83 5.46 -12.53 5.40
C ARG A 83 6.49 -11.43 5.20
N THR A 84 7.77 -11.80 5.27
CA THR A 84 8.86 -10.85 5.16
C THR A 84 10.06 -11.40 4.41
N LYS A 85 10.78 -10.51 3.75
CA LYS A 85 12.08 -10.74 3.10
C LYS A 85 12.90 -9.46 3.16
N SER A 86 14.22 -9.57 3.04
CA SER A 86 15.13 -8.42 3.08
C SER A 86 14.82 -7.44 1.95
N MET A 87 14.76 -6.15 2.28
CA MET A 87 14.61 -5.08 1.30
C MET A 87 15.86 -4.99 0.43
N LYS A 88 15.68 -4.78 -0.87
CA LYS A 88 16.78 -4.50 -1.80
C LYS A 88 16.91 -2.99 -1.94
N PHE A 89 18.13 -2.48 -1.88
CA PHE A 89 18.44 -1.07 -2.10
C PHE A 89 18.99 -0.94 -3.50
N ILE A 90 18.22 -0.31 -4.38
CA ILE A 90 18.58 -0.19 -5.80
C ILE A 90 19.21 1.18 -6.02
N PRO A 91 20.48 1.26 -6.45
CA PRO A 91 21.11 2.50 -6.85
C PRO A 91 20.32 3.17 -7.98
N LYS A 92 20.13 4.48 -7.86
CA LYS A 92 19.55 5.31 -8.91
C LYS A 92 20.53 6.40 -9.31
N THR A 93 20.71 6.53 -10.62
CA THR A 93 21.41 7.65 -11.21
C THR A 93 20.61 8.92 -10.96
N ILE A 94 21.28 9.95 -10.44
CA ILE A 94 20.69 11.27 -10.21
C ILE A 94 20.25 11.85 -11.56
N GLN A 95 18.97 12.22 -11.69
CA GLN A 95 18.40 12.77 -12.93
C GLN A 95 17.46 13.94 -12.60
N GLU A 96 17.21 14.80 -13.58
CA GLU A 96 16.29 15.95 -13.46
C GLU A 96 14.91 15.54 -12.92
N GLY A 97 14.42 14.37 -13.34
CA GLY A 97 13.12 13.82 -12.93
C GLY A 97 12.99 13.50 -11.44
N MET A 98 14.09 13.47 -10.69
CA MET A 98 14.07 13.34 -9.23
C MET A 98 13.67 14.62 -8.52
N PHE A 99 13.92 15.77 -9.15
CA PHE A 99 13.68 17.10 -8.57
C PHE A 99 12.48 17.79 -9.20
N PHE A 100 12.22 17.53 -10.49
CA PHE A 100 11.19 18.21 -11.26
C PHE A 100 10.32 17.23 -12.02
N GLN A 101 9.01 17.41 -11.94
CA GLN A 101 8.09 16.71 -12.84
C GLN A 101 8.34 17.18 -14.28
N ARG A 102 8.20 16.28 -15.25
CA ARG A 102 8.38 16.62 -16.67
C ARG A 102 7.54 17.83 -17.11
N LYS A 103 6.30 17.92 -16.62
CA LYS A 103 5.39 19.05 -16.88
C LYS A 103 5.87 20.39 -16.27
N THR A 104 6.70 20.34 -15.24
CA THR A 104 7.33 21.52 -14.63
C THR A 104 8.55 21.93 -15.45
N LEU A 105 9.38 20.97 -15.89
CA LEU A 105 10.58 21.24 -16.68
C LEU A 105 10.29 21.97 -18.00
N ILE A 106 9.15 21.69 -18.64
CA ILE A 106 8.78 22.36 -19.89
C ILE A 106 8.47 23.85 -19.71
N LEU A 107 8.17 24.31 -18.49
CA LEU A 107 7.86 25.72 -18.19
C LEU A 107 9.12 26.59 -18.08
N PHE A 108 10.30 25.99 -17.93
CA PHE A 108 11.56 26.70 -17.84
C PHE A 108 12.13 27.05 -19.21
N ASP A 109 12.78 28.22 -19.32
CA ASP A 109 13.51 28.63 -20.50
C ASP A 109 14.82 27.84 -20.68
N GLY A 110 15.54 28.10 -21.79
CA GLY A 110 16.81 27.43 -22.09
C GLY A 110 17.88 27.65 -21.03
N GLY A 111 18.06 28.89 -20.57
CA GLY A 111 19.10 29.22 -19.60
C GLY A 111 18.88 28.56 -18.23
N VAL A 112 17.63 28.46 -17.78
CA VAL A 112 17.29 27.73 -16.54
C VAL A 112 17.50 26.23 -16.73
N LYS A 113 17.11 25.66 -17.88
CA LYS A 113 17.34 24.24 -18.18
C LYS A 113 18.82 23.89 -18.20
N ASP A 114 19.66 24.77 -18.72
CA ASP A 114 21.11 24.54 -18.77
C ASP A 114 21.71 24.55 -17.35
N LYS A 115 21.30 25.49 -16.48
CA LYS A 115 21.69 25.47 -15.05
C LYS A 115 21.25 24.21 -14.32
N ILE A 116 20.04 23.71 -14.60
CA ILE A 116 19.54 22.45 -14.02
C ILE A 116 20.46 21.29 -14.46
N ARG A 117 20.82 21.21 -15.75
CA ARG A 117 21.72 20.16 -16.26
C ARG A 117 23.11 20.24 -15.63
N GLU A 118 23.65 21.44 -15.48
CA GLU A 118 24.94 21.67 -14.80
C GLU A 118 24.90 21.12 -13.37
N LEU A 119 23.86 21.46 -12.60
CA LEU A 119 23.67 20.92 -11.24
C LEU A 119 23.56 19.39 -11.23
N ILE A 120 22.78 18.79 -12.13
CA ILE A 120 22.67 17.32 -12.21
C ILE A 120 24.03 16.68 -12.51
N ASN A 121 24.82 17.27 -13.42
CA ASN A 121 26.15 16.78 -13.74
C ASN A 121 27.12 16.89 -12.55
N GLU A 122 27.06 17.98 -11.78
CA GLU A 122 27.85 18.12 -10.54
C GLU A 122 27.46 17.06 -9.51
N LEU A 123 26.16 16.85 -9.30
CA LEU A 123 25.66 15.83 -8.38
C LEU A 123 26.08 14.43 -8.80
N GLN A 124 26.05 14.10 -10.10
CA GLN A 124 26.54 12.82 -10.60
C GLN A 124 28.06 12.65 -10.39
N LYS A 125 28.84 13.73 -10.52
CA LYS A 125 30.30 13.70 -10.30
C LYS A 125 30.68 13.65 -8.82
N SER A 126 29.79 14.06 -7.91
CA SER A 126 30.05 14.07 -6.46
C SER A 126 30.26 12.67 -5.85
N GLY A 127 29.95 11.60 -6.58
CA GLY A 127 30.03 10.22 -6.07
C GLY A 127 28.87 9.84 -5.15
N ILE A 128 27.90 10.73 -4.92
CA ILE A 128 26.71 10.43 -4.13
C ILE A 128 25.86 9.39 -4.86
N THR A 129 25.59 8.28 -4.20
CA THR A 129 24.65 7.26 -4.68
C THR A 129 23.32 7.41 -3.95
N ILE A 130 22.25 7.71 -4.69
CA ILE A 130 20.89 7.68 -4.17
C ILE A 130 20.37 6.26 -4.34
N GLU A 131 19.82 5.67 -3.28
CA GLU A 131 19.24 4.34 -3.34
C GLU A 131 17.77 4.38 -2.98
N GLU A 132 16.96 3.58 -3.67
CA GLU A 132 15.55 3.40 -3.36
C GLU A 132 15.34 2.01 -2.75
N PRO A 133 14.67 1.90 -1.58
CA PRO A 133 14.29 0.61 -1.05
C PRO A 133 13.18 -0.01 -1.91
N LYS A 134 13.37 -1.25 -2.34
CA LYS A 134 12.40 -2.06 -3.07
C LYS A 134 12.16 -3.38 -2.37
N CYS A 135 10.89 -3.74 -2.22
CA CYS A 135 10.48 -5.04 -1.69
C CYS A 135 9.04 -5.33 -2.11
N ASN A 136 8.88 -5.94 -3.29
CA ASN A 136 7.57 -6.42 -3.75
C ASN A 136 7.24 -7.78 -3.12
N PHE A 137 5.97 -8.16 -3.08
CA PHE A 137 5.55 -9.46 -2.55
C PHE A 137 4.56 -10.16 -3.49
N ASP A 138 4.51 -9.76 -4.76
CA ASP A 138 3.48 -10.20 -5.70
C ASP A 138 3.52 -11.72 -5.89
N VAL A 139 4.73 -12.29 -5.98
CA VAL A 139 4.94 -13.74 -6.11
C VAL A 139 4.56 -14.47 -4.82
N GLU A 140 5.08 -14.03 -3.67
CA GLU A 140 4.81 -14.69 -2.38
C GLU A 140 3.33 -14.63 -2.01
N MET A 141 2.68 -13.48 -2.24
CA MET A 141 1.24 -13.29 -2.02
C MET A 141 0.42 -14.13 -2.99
N THR A 142 0.82 -14.21 -4.27
CA THR A 142 0.18 -15.12 -5.25
C THR A 142 0.24 -16.56 -4.79
N MET A 143 1.42 -17.05 -4.38
CA MET A 143 1.59 -18.43 -3.92
C MET A 143 0.75 -18.71 -2.68
N ASP A 144 0.79 -17.82 -1.66
CA ASP A 144 -0.05 -17.96 -0.47
C ASP A 144 -1.54 -18.02 -0.82
N MET A 145 -2.04 -17.17 -1.73
CA MET A 145 -3.43 -17.19 -2.17
C MET A 145 -3.84 -18.51 -2.81
N LEU A 146 -2.96 -19.09 -3.64
CA LEU A 146 -3.24 -20.35 -4.31
C LEU A 146 -3.18 -21.54 -3.33
N ASP A 147 -2.25 -21.53 -2.38
CA ASP A 147 -2.13 -22.56 -1.34
C ASP A 147 -3.32 -22.53 -0.35
N ASP A 148 -3.91 -21.36 -0.14
CA ASP A 148 -5.05 -21.17 0.75
C ASP A 148 -6.40 -21.44 0.09
N VAL A 149 -6.45 -21.62 -1.24
CA VAL A 149 -7.70 -21.51 -1.99
C VAL A 149 -8.79 -22.44 -1.48
N GLU A 150 -8.46 -23.66 -1.09
CA GLU A 150 -9.42 -24.65 -0.59
C GLU A 150 -9.89 -24.36 0.85
N LYS A 151 -9.23 -23.46 1.58
CA LYS A 151 -9.51 -23.13 2.99
C LYS A 151 -10.43 -21.92 3.16
N MET A 152 -10.67 -21.17 2.09
CA MET A 152 -11.46 -19.93 2.13
C MET A 152 -12.66 -19.97 1.18
N THR A 153 -13.68 -19.20 1.53
CA THR A 153 -14.81 -18.89 0.63
C THR A 153 -14.58 -17.57 -0.11
N ALA A 154 -13.80 -16.67 0.49
CA ALA A 154 -13.57 -15.35 -0.04
C ALA A 154 -12.20 -14.79 0.35
N VAL A 155 -11.74 -13.84 -0.45
CA VAL A 155 -10.51 -13.09 -0.22
C VAL A 155 -10.85 -11.62 -0.01
N LEU A 156 -10.11 -10.97 0.87
CA LEU A 156 -10.11 -9.52 0.99
C LEU A 156 -8.69 -9.00 0.73
N LEU A 157 -8.46 -8.51 -0.49
CA LEU A 157 -7.16 -7.98 -0.91
C LEU A 157 -7.09 -6.49 -0.59
N PHE A 158 -6.11 -6.08 0.22
CA PHE A 158 -5.75 -4.69 0.43
C PHE A 158 -4.55 -4.33 -0.45
N SER A 159 -4.85 -4.14 -1.73
CA SER A 159 -3.92 -3.63 -2.72
C SER A 159 -4.72 -3.03 -3.88
N GLY A 160 -4.08 -2.11 -4.60
CA GLY A 160 -4.61 -1.56 -5.83
C GLY A 160 -3.83 -2.00 -7.07
N ASP A 161 -2.88 -2.91 -6.92
CA ASP A 161 -1.93 -3.31 -7.95
C ASP A 161 -2.54 -4.28 -8.98
N SER A 162 -2.40 -3.95 -10.27
CA SER A 162 -2.89 -4.78 -11.37
C SER A 162 -2.21 -6.15 -11.44
N ASP A 163 -1.01 -6.30 -10.89
CA ASP A 163 -0.31 -7.59 -10.88
C ASP A 163 -1.07 -8.68 -10.10
N MET A 164 -2.02 -8.27 -9.25
CA MET A 164 -2.93 -9.18 -8.56
C MET A 164 -4.10 -9.70 -9.41
N CYS A 165 -4.28 -9.24 -10.64
CA CYS A 165 -5.39 -9.73 -11.49
C CYS A 165 -5.28 -11.22 -11.76
N ALA A 166 -4.10 -11.69 -12.17
CA ALA A 166 -3.88 -13.10 -12.52
C ALA A 166 -4.16 -14.08 -11.37
N PRO A 167 -3.67 -13.88 -10.12
CA PRO A 167 -4.07 -14.75 -9.01
C PRO A 167 -5.57 -14.65 -8.72
N LEU A 168 -6.17 -13.45 -8.75
CA LEU A 168 -7.59 -13.28 -8.47
C LEU A 168 -8.49 -13.97 -9.50
N GLU A 169 -8.14 -13.97 -10.79
CA GLU A 169 -8.84 -14.72 -11.83
C GLU A 169 -8.84 -16.22 -11.55
N ARG A 170 -7.72 -16.78 -11.09
CA ARG A 170 -7.65 -18.19 -10.69
C ARG A 170 -8.57 -18.49 -9.51
N LEU A 171 -8.67 -17.57 -8.55
CA LEU A 171 -9.59 -17.71 -7.42
C LEU A 171 -11.05 -17.63 -7.86
N LYS A 172 -11.38 -16.79 -8.86
CA LYS A 172 -12.72 -16.77 -9.49
C LYS A 172 -13.11 -18.09 -10.13
N VAL A 173 -12.19 -18.70 -10.88
CA VAL A 173 -12.43 -20.02 -11.51
C VAL A 173 -12.71 -21.08 -10.45
N LYS A 174 -12.11 -20.95 -9.26
CA LYS A 174 -12.37 -21.80 -8.08
C LYS A 174 -13.54 -21.29 -7.23
N GLU A 175 -14.42 -20.46 -7.81
CA GLU A 175 -15.67 -19.96 -7.23
C GLU A 175 -15.48 -19.12 -5.95
N LYS A 176 -14.29 -18.53 -5.75
CA LYS A 176 -14.03 -17.67 -4.58
C LYS A 176 -14.54 -16.27 -4.81
N ARG A 177 -15.07 -15.67 -3.74
CA ARG A 177 -15.55 -14.28 -3.75
C ARG A 177 -14.40 -13.31 -3.50
N ILE A 178 -14.39 -12.21 -4.23
CA ILE A 178 -13.25 -11.28 -4.27
C ILE A 178 -13.66 -9.90 -3.78
N GLY A 179 -13.16 -9.54 -2.59
CA GLY A 179 -13.19 -8.19 -2.07
C GLY A 179 -11.87 -7.48 -2.36
N VAL A 180 -11.94 -6.30 -2.96
CA VAL A 180 -10.79 -5.41 -3.13
C VAL A 180 -10.98 -4.18 -2.26
N VAL A 181 -10.04 -3.95 -1.36
CA VAL A 181 -9.97 -2.78 -0.50
C VAL A 181 -8.90 -1.84 -1.04
N GLY A 182 -9.25 -0.57 -1.17
CA GLY A 182 -8.29 0.45 -1.57
C GLY A 182 -8.83 1.85 -1.39
N VAL A 183 -8.08 2.84 -1.87
CA VAL A 183 -8.50 4.24 -1.86
C VAL A 183 -8.85 4.71 -3.27
N ARG A 184 -9.75 5.69 -3.37
CA ARG A 184 -10.25 6.19 -4.64
C ARG A 184 -9.11 6.62 -5.57
N GLY A 185 -9.12 6.12 -6.81
CA GLY A 185 -8.13 6.45 -7.83
C GLY A 185 -6.76 5.78 -7.65
N LYS A 186 -6.64 4.80 -6.74
CA LYS A 186 -5.41 4.01 -6.50
C LYS A 186 -5.60 2.51 -6.73
N VAL A 187 -6.74 2.09 -7.26
CA VAL A 187 -7.01 0.70 -7.63
C VAL A 187 -7.08 0.62 -9.15
N ALA A 188 -6.33 -0.32 -9.72
CA ALA A 188 -6.30 -0.58 -11.15
C ALA A 188 -7.69 -0.92 -11.71
N GLY A 189 -7.95 -0.53 -12.96
CA GLY A 189 -9.25 -0.72 -13.60
C GLY A 189 -9.60 -2.20 -13.80
N GLU A 190 -8.60 -3.03 -14.04
CA GLU A 190 -8.66 -4.47 -14.21
C GLU A 190 -9.17 -5.16 -12.93
N LEU A 191 -8.70 -4.72 -11.76
CA LEU A 191 -9.21 -5.19 -10.48
C LEU A 191 -10.71 -4.86 -10.30
N HIS A 192 -11.19 -3.77 -10.91
CA HIS A 192 -12.61 -3.44 -10.86
C HIS A 192 -13.49 -4.38 -11.70
N GLN A 193 -12.92 -5.00 -12.72
CA GLN A 193 -13.61 -5.98 -13.58
C GLN A 193 -13.71 -7.35 -12.89
N ILE A 194 -12.70 -7.71 -12.09
CA ILE A 194 -12.62 -9.03 -11.44
C ILE A 194 -13.33 -9.05 -10.08
N LYS A 195 -13.27 -7.99 -9.29
CA LYS A 195 -13.81 -7.97 -7.92
C LYS A 195 -15.34 -8.21 -7.88
N ASP A 196 -15.80 -8.89 -6.84
CA ASP A 196 -17.22 -8.89 -6.46
C ASP A 196 -17.58 -7.63 -5.68
N LYS A 197 -16.66 -7.14 -4.85
CA LYS A 197 -16.89 -5.97 -4.01
C LYS A 197 -15.68 -5.05 -4.00
N TYR A 198 -15.95 -3.76 -4.16
CA TYR A 198 -14.99 -2.72 -3.80
C TYR A 198 -15.35 -2.16 -2.43
N ILE A 199 -14.34 -2.00 -1.58
CA ILE A 199 -14.44 -1.38 -0.28
C ILE A 199 -13.48 -0.20 -0.24
N ASP A 200 -14.04 1.00 -0.15
CA ASP A 200 -13.25 2.22 0.08
C ASP A 200 -12.69 2.19 1.50
N PHE A 201 -11.36 2.10 1.62
CA PHE A 201 -10.67 2.01 2.91
C PHE A 201 -10.99 3.20 3.83
N GLY A 202 -11.10 4.42 3.28
CA GLY A 202 -11.37 5.62 4.09
C GLY A 202 -12.78 5.63 4.70
N LYS A 203 -13.71 4.88 4.11
CA LYS A 203 -15.07 4.67 4.63
C LYS A 203 -15.20 3.39 5.47
N PHE A 204 -14.28 2.45 5.30
CA PHE A 204 -14.25 1.19 6.03
C PHE A 204 -13.50 1.29 7.36
N TYR A 205 -12.40 2.02 7.41
CA TYR A 205 -11.58 2.16 8.60
C TYR A 205 -12.27 3.04 9.67
N THR A 206 -12.40 2.52 10.89
CA THR A 206 -13.03 3.18 12.03
C THR A 206 -12.06 3.47 13.18
N GLY A 207 -10.80 3.04 13.06
CA GLY A 207 -9.77 3.31 14.07
C GLY A 207 -9.33 4.78 14.11
N LYS A 208 -8.33 5.06 14.96
CA LYS A 208 -7.83 6.42 15.17
C LYS A 208 -7.20 6.96 13.88
N ARG A 209 -7.53 8.22 13.56
CA ARG A 209 -7.01 8.97 12.41
C ARG A 209 -6.25 10.18 12.90
N GLU A 210 -5.02 10.35 12.41
CA GLU A 210 -4.23 11.55 12.66
C GLU A 210 -4.18 12.37 11.37
N TYR A 211 -4.91 13.48 11.35
CA TYR A 211 -4.96 14.35 10.18
C TYR A 211 -3.68 15.16 10.07
N ILE A 212 -3.13 15.24 8.86
CA ILE A 212 -2.05 16.18 8.57
C ILE A 212 -2.69 17.57 8.72
N LYS A 213 -2.17 18.41 9.63
CA LYS A 213 -2.69 19.77 9.83
C LYS A 213 -2.77 20.48 8.48
N SER A 214 -3.96 20.93 8.12
CA SER A 214 -4.18 21.79 6.97
C SER A 214 -3.74 23.20 7.35
N GLU A 215 -2.50 23.57 7.05
CA GLU A 215 -2.13 24.98 7.04
C GLU A 215 -2.58 25.55 5.69
N ASN A 216 -3.74 26.23 5.69
CA ASN A 216 -4.11 27.09 4.59
C ASN A 216 -3.57 28.50 4.89
N PRO A 217 -2.47 28.94 4.24
CA PRO A 217 -1.91 30.27 4.49
C PRO A 217 -2.80 31.42 3.99
N ALA A 218 -3.85 31.16 3.19
CA ALA A 218 -4.79 32.21 2.76
C ALA A 218 -5.68 32.76 3.90
N PHE A 219 -5.68 32.12 5.09
CA PHE A 219 -6.42 32.55 6.28
C PHE A 219 -5.53 32.77 7.51
N GLY A 220 -4.24 33.03 7.31
CA GLY A 220 -3.38 33.63 8.33
C GLY A 220 -2.96 32.71 9.48
N GLY A 221 -1.71 32.25 9.43
CA GLY A 221 -0.92 32.22 10.66
C GLY A 221 -0.41 33.64 10.89
N THR A 222 -1.06 34.39 11.78
CA THR A 222 -0.55 35.68 12.25
C THR A 222 0.59 35.45 13.24
N ALA A 223 1.75 36.02 12.88
CA ALA A 223 2.97 36.31 13.66
C ALA A 223 3.72 35.11 14.28
#